data_AF-A0A2L0CLJ1-F1
#
_entry.id   AF-A0A2L0CLJ1-F1
#
_cell.length_a   1.000
_cell.length_b   1.000
_cell.length_c   1.000
_cell.angle_alpha   90.00
_cell.angle_beta   90.00
_cell.angle_gamma   90.00
#
_symmetry.space_group_name_H-M   'P 1'
#
loop_
_entity.id
_entity.type
_entity.pdbx_description
1 polymer ?
#
loop_
_entity_poly.entity_id
_entity_poly.type
_entity_poly.pdbx_seq_one_letter_code
_entity_poly.pdbx_strand_id
1 'polypeptide(L)'
;IRRGSRCSTAKAFLRPIRLRRNIHTALNSHVTRILINPTTMRAYGVEFVRHGRKHVVLARKEVILSAGSINTPQLMMLSGIGPREHLRKFNIPVLKDLPVGRNLQDHVGMGGLTFLIDRPVSIVQNRFQAFPMTMQYVVNERGPMTTLGGVEGLAFVNTPLGNRSYPDIQFHMAPASINSDAGARVRKVLGLTDQLYNTVYKPIANKDVWTLMPLLLRPRSRGWVKLQSKNPFDAPLINANYFDDPFDIQTLVEGAKIAIKISESDAFKPFASRVHRIKFPNCRNFKFGSDKYWECHIRT
;
A
#
# COMPACT_ATOMS: atom_id res chain seq x y z
N ILE A 1 -15.65 -1.56 8.44
CA ILE A 1 -16.16 -0.29 9.03
C ILE A 1 -17.14 -0.63 10.15
N ARG A 2 -17.26 0.19 11.21
CA ARG A 2 -18.29 0.01 12.26
C ARG A 2 -18.87 1.37 12.61
N ARG A 3 -20.17 1.55 12.33
CA ARG A 3 -20.90 2.81 12.55
C ARG A 3 -20.23 4.01 11.87
N GLY A 4 -20.02 3.93 10.56
CA GLY A 4 -19.36 4.99 9.76
C GLY A 4 -17.86 5.19 10.02
N SER A 5 -17.28 4.65 11.10
CA SER A 5 -15.88 4.85 11.46
C SER A 5 -14.98 3.65 11.19
N ARG A 6 -13.66 3.91 11.11
CA ARG A 6 -12.61 2.88 11.11
C ARG A 6 -12.79 1.92 12.27
N CYS A 7 -12.74 0.62 11.97
CA CYS A 7 -12.66 -0.47 12.94
C CYS A 7 -11.32 -1.18 12.75
N SER A 8 -10.29 -0.75 13.47
CA SER A 8 -8.98 -1.39 13.45
C SER A 8 -8.97 -2.69 14.27
N THR A 9 -7.94 -3.52 14.09
CA THR A 9 -7.70 -4.71 14.91
C THR A 9 -7.68 -4.38 16.40
N ALA A 10 -7.04 -3.27 16.79
CA ALA A 10 -7.04 -2.81 18.18
C ALA A 10 -8.45 -2.47 18.71
N LYS A 11 -9.29 -1.80 17.91
CA LYS A 11 -10.68 -1.46 18.30
C LYS A 11 -11.58 -2.70 18.36
N ALA A 12 -11.34 -3.68 17.49
CA ALA A 12 -12.12 -4.90 17.41
C ALA A 12 -11.73 -5.93 18.49
N PHE A 13 -10.43 -6.12 18.74
CA PHE A 13 -9.93 -7.22 19.55
C PHE A 13 -9.29 -6.79 20.88
N LEU A 14 -8.45 -5.75 20.90
CA LEU A 14 -7.72 -5.36 22.13
C LEU A 14 -8.55 -4.49 23.08
N ARG A 15 -9.26 -3.49 22.55
CA ARG A 15 -10.05 -2.55 23.35
C ARG A 15 -11.14 -3.24 24.19
N PRO A 16 -11.89 -4.24 23.67
CA PRO A 16 -12.90 -4.92 24.47
C PRO A 16 -12.34 -5.74 25.63
N ILE A 17 -11.10 -6.24 25.52
CA ILE A 17 -10.49 -7.13 26.53
C ILE A 17 -9.45 -6.42 27.41
N ARG A 18 -9.29 -5.10 27.27
CA ARG A 18 -8.23 -4.30 27.93
C ARG A 18 -8.19 -4.38 29.46
N LEU A 19 -9.29 -4.77 30.09
CA LEU A 19 -9.42 -4.89 31.55
C LEU A 19 -9.18 -6.32 32.06
N ARG A 20 -8.97 -7.31 31.18
CA ARG A 20 -8.68 -8.68 31.61
C ARG A 20 -7.30 -8.72 32.28
N ARG A 21 -7.19 -9.37 33.44
CA ARG A 21 -5.96 -9.45 34.22
C ARG A 21 -4.83 -10.27 33.58
N ASN A 22 -5.17 -11.09 32.58
CA ASN A 22 -4.24 -11.99 31.88
C ASN A 22 -3.71 -11.43 30.55
N ILE A 23 -4.00 -10.17 30.21
CA ILE A 23 -3.44 -9.49 29.04
C ILE A 23 -2.79 -8.19 29.47
N HIS A 24 -1.54 -7.99 29.05
CA HIS A 24 -0.80 -6.76 29.30
C HIS A 24 -0.40 -6.14 27.96
N THR A 25 -0.74 -4.86 27.79
CA THR A 25 -0.38 -4.10 26.59
C THR A 25 0.55 -2.96 26.97
N ALA A 26 1.79 -3.01 26.48
CA ALA A 26 2.77 -1.96 26.69
C ALA A 26 2.92 -1.11 25.42
N LEU A 27 2.47 0.15 25.49
CA LEU A 27 2.67 1.13 24.42
C LEU A 27 4.05 1.79 24.55
N ASN A 28 4.54 2.34 23.44
CA ASN A 28 5.85 2.99 23.32
C ASN A 28 7.02 2.06 23.69
N SER A 29 6.86 0.77 23.39
CA SER A 29 7.83 -0.30 23.67
C SER A 29 8.41 -0.83 22.37
N HIS A 30 9.53 -0.29 21.91
CA HIS A 30 10.18 -0.71 20.67
C HIS A 30 11.09 -1.91 20.94
N VAL A 31 10.72 -3.09 20.45
CA VAL A 31 11.52 -4.31 20.60
C VAL A 31 12.79 -4.19 19.78
N THR A 32 13.95 -4.34 20.43
CA THR A 32 15.26 -4.19 19.81
C THR A 32 15.92 -5.53 19.49
N ARG A 33 15.57 -6.59 20.22
CA ARG A 33 16.20 -7.91 20.08
C ARG A 33 15.38 -9.02 20.72
N ILE A 34 15.40 -10.19 20.10
CA ILE A 34 14.87 -11.44 20.65
C ILE A 34 16.00 -12.11 21.45
N LEU A 35 15.70 -12.58 22.65
CA LEU A 35 16.64 -13.29 23.49
C LEU A 35 16.54 -14.79 23.20
N ILE A 36 17.61 -15.37 22.67
CA ILE A 36 17.67 -16.75 22.16
C ILE A 36 18.88 -17.43 22.76
N ASN A 37 18.68 -18.64 23.29
CA ASN A 37 19.78 -19.47 23.77
C ASN A 37 20.54 -20.06 22.56
N PRO A 38 21.84 -19.80 22.39
CA PRO A 38 22.59 -20.19 21.19
C PRO A 38 22.79 -21.70 21.03
N THR A 39 22.72 -22.47 22.13
CA THR A 39 22.90 -23.93 22.12
C THR A 39 21.61 -24.65 21.77
N THR A 40 20.51 -24.27 22.42
CA THR A 40 19.20 -24.93 22.26
C THR A 40 18.35 -24.30 21.16
N MET A 41 18.74 -23.12 20.66
CA MET A 41 17.96 -22.30 19.74
C MET A 41 16.56 -21.93 20.24
N ARG A 42 16.34 -21.95 21.57
CA ARG A 42 15.07 -21.58 22.20
C ARG A 42 15.03 -20.08 22.49
N ALA A 43 14.00 -19.40 21.98
CA ALA A 43 13.67 -18.03 22.37
C ALA A 43 13.09 -18.04 23.80
N TYR A 44 13.59 -17.16 24.67
CA TYR A 44 13.20 -17.11 26.09
C TYR A 44 12.76 -15.71 26.55
N GLY A 45 12.77 -14.72 25.65
CA GLY A 45 12.31 -13.38 25.98
C GLY A 45 12.60 -12.37 24.88
N VAL A 46 12.33 -11.11 25.18
CA VAL A 46 12.62 -9.96 24.32
C VAL A 46 13.24 -8.83 25.11
N GLU A 47 14.13 -8.10 24.46
CA GLU A 47 14.64 -6.79 24.89
C GLU A 47 13.90 -5.70 24.13
N PHE A 48 13.48 -4.65 24.83
CA PHE A 48 12.82 -3.49 24.21
C PHE A 48 13.22 -2.20 24.91
N VAL A 49 13.05 -1.08 24.21
CA VAL A 49 13.26 0.26 24.76
C VAL A 49 11.91 0.93 24.97
N ARG A 50 11.72 1.51 26.16
CA ARG A 50 10.54 2.29 26.52
C ARG A 50 10.98 3.53 27.29
N HIS A 51 10.57 4.71 26.83
CA HIS A 51 10.95 6.00 27.43
C HIS A 51 12.48 6.14 27.61
N GLY A 52 13.25 5.75 26.59
CA GLY A 52 14.72 5.81 26.61
C GLY A 52 15.42 4.76 27.48
N ARG A 53 14.67 3.90 28.20
CA ARG A 53 15.22 2.86 29.05
C ARG A 53 15.05 1.49 28.43
N LYS A 54 16.08 0.66 28.59
CA LYS A 54 16.09 -0.72 28.14
C LYS A 54 15.39 -1.61 29.17
N HIS A 55 14.54 -2.49 28.70
CA HIS A 55 13.78 -3.45 29.49
C HIS A 55 13.88 -4.84 28.89
N VAL A 56 13.73 -5.86 29.74
CA VAL A 56 13.69 -7.27 29.34
C VAL A 56 12.42 -7.90 29.89
N VAL A 57 11.71 -8.66 29.06
CA VAL A 57 10.59 -9.50 29.46
C VAL A 57 10.86 -10.93 29.03
N LEU A 58 10.74 -11.86 29.98
CA LEU A 58 10.95 -13.29 29.75
C LEU A 58 9.64 -13.98 29.37
N ALA A 59 9.72 -14.95 28.47
CA ALA A 59 8.60 -15.76 28.02
C ALA A 59 8.77 -17.21 28.49
N ARG A 60 7.77 -17.74 29.20
CA ARG A 60 7.80 -19.15 29.67
C ARG A 60 7.58 -20.15 28.54
N LYS A 61 6.75 -19.79 27.55
CA LYS A 61 6.38 -20.67 26.44
C LYS A 61 7.07 -20.21 25.14
N GLU A 62 6.59 -19.11 24.57
CA GLU A 62 6.91 -18.70 23.21
C GLU A 62 7.03 -17.19 23.07
N VAL A 63 7.77 -16.77 22.04
CA VAL A 63 7.81 -15.39 21.53
C VAL A 63 7.22 -15.41 20.12
N ILE A 64 6.11 -14.71 19.92
CA ILE A 64 5.42 -14.63 18.62
C ILE A 64 5.70 -13.27 17.99
N LEU A 65 6.30 -13.26 16.80
CA LEU A 65 6.57 -12.04 16.06
C LEU A 65 5.35 -11.61 15.26
N SER A 66 4.94 -10.36 15.44
CA SER A 66 3.84 -9.74 14.69
C SER A 66 4.18 -8.31 14.29
N ALA A 67 5.46 -8.06 13.96
CA ALA A 67 5.98 -6.74 13.60
C ALA A 67 5.75 -6.38 12.11
N GLY A 68 5.06 -7.22 11.35
CA GLY A 68 4.76 -7.04 9.93
C GLY A 68 5.91 -7.42 9.00
N SER A 69 5.65 -7.41 7.68
CA SER A 69 6.55 -7.91 6.64
C SER A 69 7.90 -7.17 6.51
N ILE A 70 8.00 -5.98 7.12
CA ILE A 70 9.22 -5.15 7.10
C ILE A 70 10.02 -5.29 8.40
N ASN A 71 9.38 -5.07 9.55
CA ASN A 71 10.11 -5.03 10.82
C ASN A 71 10.38 -6.43 11.41
N THR A 72 9.57 -7.44 11.09
CA THR A 72 9.86 -8.83 11.50
C THR A 72 11.21 -9.32 10.97
N PRO A 73 11.53 -9.26 9.65
CA PRO A 73 12.82 -9.69 9.17
C PRO A 73 13.97 -8.82 9.71
N GLN A 74 13.77 -7.52 9.90
CA GLN A 74 14.76 -6.65 10.56
C GLN A 74 15.09 -7.15 11.97
N LEU A 75 14.06 -7.35 12.80
CA LEU A 75 14.24 -7.81 14.18
C LEU A 75 14.88 -9.20 14.26
N MET A 76 14.50 -10.11 13.37
CA MET A 76 15.13 -11.43 13.29
C MET A 76 16.62 -11.32 12.96
N MET A 77 16.98 -10.51 11.95
CA MET A 77 18.38 -10.29 11.57
C MET A 77 19.19 -9.65 12.72
N LEU A 78 18.64 -8.62 13.38
CA LEU A 78 19.27 -7.99 14.55
C LEU A 78 19.44 -8.96 15.74
N SER A 79 18.63 -10.02 15.78
CA SER A 79 18.69 -11.08 16.79
C SER A 79 19.58 -12.26 16.36
N GLY A 80 20.33 -12.14 15.26
CA GLY A 80 21.25 -13.17 14.79
C GLY A 80 20.63 -14.26 13.93
N ILE A 81 19.39 -14.09 13.45
CA ILE A 81 18.71 -15.01 12.53
C ILE A 81 18.55 -14.34 11.17
N GLY A 82 19.33 -14.78 10.19
CA GLY A 82 19.30 -14.21 8.84
C GLY A 82 20.52 -14.58 8.01
N PRO A 83 20.70 -13.98 6.82
CA PRO A 83 21.76 -14.39 5.90
C PRO A 83 23.14 -14.14 6.51
N ARG A 84 23.94 -15.19 6.67
CA ARG A 84 25.25 -15.15 7.37
C ARG A 84 26.16 -14.04 6.89
N GLU A 85 26.32 -13.88 5.58
CA GLU A 85 27.17 -12.85 4.99
C GLU A 85 26.68 -11.43 5.33
N HIS A 86 25.35 -11.23 5.31
CA HIS A 86 24.75 -9.93 5.64
C HIS A 86 24.93 -9.59 7.12
N LEU A 87 24.73 -10.56 8.02
CA LEU A 87 24.90 -10.38 9.46
C LEU A 87 26.36 -10.07 9.84
N ARG A 88 27.32 -10.78 9.23
CA ARG A 88 28.75 -10.56 9.45
C ARG A 88 29.20 -9.14 9.09
N LYS A 89 28.64 -8.53 8.04
CA LYS A 89 28.93 -7.13 7.65
C LYS A 89 28.66 -6.13 8.76
N PHE A 90 27.71 -6.42 9.65
CA PHE A 90 27.34 -5.56 10.78
C PHE A 90 27.88 -6.05 12.12
N ASN A 91 28.78 -7.05 12.12
CA ASN A 91 29.30 -7.70 13.31
C ASN A 91 28.20 -8.27 14.23
N ILE A 92 27.14 -8.82 13.64
CA ILE A 92 26.05 -9.48 14.37
C ILE A 92 26.38 -10.97 14.46
N PRO A 93 26.40 -11.58 15.66
CA PRO A 93 26.59 -13.02 15.81
C PRO A 93 25.52 -13.81 15.05
N VAL A 94 25.94 -14.80 14.27
CA VAL A 94 25.03 -15.63 13.48
C VAL A 94 24.61 -16.82 14.33
N LEU A 95 23.37 -16.80 14.83
CA LEU A 95 22.76 -17.93 15.52
C LEU A 95 22.18 -18.93 14.53
N LYS A 96 21.53 -18.44 13.47
CA LYS A 96 21.00 -19.28 12.40
C LYS A 96 21.06 -18.58 11.06
N ASP A 97 21.68 -19.26 10.11
CA ASP A 97 21.77 -18.82 8.71
C ASP A 97 20.48 -19.20 7.97
N LEU A 98 19.66 -18.20 7.65
CA LEU A 98 18.38 -18.35 6.96
C LEU A 98 18.19 -17.20 5.97
N PRO A 99 17.43 -17.37 4.87
CA PRO A 99 17.19 -16.33 3.87
C PRO A 99 16.17 -15.27 4.35
N VAL A 100 16.28 -14.82 5.60
CA VAL A 100 15.40 -13.80 6.20
C VAL A 100 15.49 -12.50 5.41
N GLY A 101 14.34 -11.88 5.16
CA GLY A 101 14.23 -10.64 4.39
C GLY A 101 14.21 -10.84 2.89
N ARG A 102 14.28 -12.07 2.36
CA ARG A 102 14.05 -12.35 0.92
C ARG A 102 12.56 -12.59 0.63
N ASN A 103 12.22 -12.68 -0.65
CA ASN A 103 10.87 -13.01 -1.13
C ASN A 103 9.81 -11.97 -0.72
N LEU A 104 10.19 -10.69 -0.62
CA LEU A 104 9.22 -9.61 -0.43
C LEU A 104 8.34 -9.52 -1.67
N GLN A 105 7.03 -9.45 -1.44
CA GLN A 105 6.01 -9.32 -2.47
C GLN A 105 5.07 -8.20 -2.05
N ASP A 106 4.67 -7.38 -3.03
CA ASP A 106 3.66 -6.36 -2.86
C ASP A 106 2.85 -6.23 -4.17
N HIS A 107 1.61 -5.80 -4.05
CA HIS A 107 0.72 -5.61 -5.19
C HIS A 107 0.92 -4.19 -5.76
N VAL A 108 1.77 -4.08 -6.76
CA VAL A 108 1.96 -2.82 -7.50
C VAL A 108 0.80 -2.61 -8.48
N GLY A 109 0.41 -1.36 -8.70
CA GLY A 109 -0.68 -1.02 -9.63
C GLY A 109 -0.39 0.22 -10.46
N MET A 110 -1.18 0.39 -11.51
CA MET A 110 -1.12 1.57 -12.36
C MET A 110 -1.91 2.72 -11.73
N GLY A 111 -1.18 3.73 -11.23
CA GLY A 111 -1.77 4.96 -10.73
C GLY A 111 -2.21 5.91 -11.84
N GLY A 112 -3.20 6.75 -11.56
CA GLY A 112 -3.49 7.94 -12.37
C GLY A 112 -4.24 7.73 -13.68
N LEU A 113 -4.72 6.51 -13.98
CA LEU A 113 -5.65 6.26 -15.08
C LEU A 113 -6.99 6.95 -14.80
N THR A 114 -7.20 8.11 -15.41
CA THR A 114 -8.32 9.01 -15.08
C THR A 114 -9.31 9.08 -16.22
N PHE A 115 -10.59 9.04 -15.89
CA PHE A 115 -11.68 9.19 -16.84
C PHE A 115 -12.51 10.41 -16.45
N LEU A 116 -12.65 11.37 -17.37
CA LEU A 116 -13.53 12.53 -17.22
C LEU A 116 -14.98 12.11 -17.47
N ILE A 117 -15.91 12.71 -16.73
CA ILE A 117 -17.36 12.56 -16.93
C ILE A 117 -18.02 13.94 -16.91
N ASP A 118 -19.21 14.06 -17.50
CA ASP A 118 -19.94 15.33 -17.56
C ASP A 118 -20.95 15.50 -16.42
N ARG A 119 -21.25 14.42 -15.70
CA ARG A 119 -22.20 14.43 -14.58
C ARG A 119 -21.50 14.81 -13.27
N PRO A 120 -22.07 15.71 -12.45
CA PRO A 120 -21.48 16.19 -11.20
C PRO A 120 -21.65 15.19 -10.03
N VAL A 121 -21.28 13.93 -10.24
CA VAL A 121 -21.50 12.82 -9.29
C VAL A 121 -20.24 12.32 -8.60
N SER A 122 -19.05 12.76 -9.06
CA SER A 122 -17.79 12.36 -8.45
C SER A 122 -17.53 13.08 -7.12
N ILE A 123 -16.62 12.52 -6.33
CA ILE A 123 -16.09 13.14 -5.12
C ILE A 123 -15.05 14.18 -5.54
N VAL A 124 -15.43 15.46 -5.42
CA VAL A 124 -14.54 16.60 -5.60
C VAL A 124 -14.58 17.47 -4.35
N GLN A 125 -13.41 17.78 -3.81
CA GLN A 125 -13.27 18.39 -2.48
C GLN A 125 -14.02 19.72 -2.33
N ASN A 126 -14.08 20.53 -3.38
CA ASN A 126 -14.72 21.85 -3.33
C ASN A 126 -16.26 21.82 -3.21
N ARG A 127 -16.92 20.67 -3.43
CA ARG A 127 -18.37 20.50 -3.21
C ARG A 127 -18.74 20.27 -1.76
N PHE A 128 -17.73 20.09 -0.92
CA PHE A 128 -17.90 19.63 0.44
C PHE A 128 -17.62 20.76 1.44
N GLN A 129 -18.65 21.12 2.21
CA GLN A 129 -18.49 22.04 3.33
C GLN A 129 -18.08 21.29 4.59
N ALA A 130 -16.96 21.68 5.19
CA ALA A 130 -16.36 20.95 6.30
C ALA A 130 -17.29 20.83 7.51
N PHE A 131 -17.95 21.92 7.91
CA PHE A 131 -18.76 21.94 9.14
C PHE A 131 -20.04 21.07 9.03
N PRO A 132 -20.94 21.25 8.04
CA PRO A 132 -22.12 20.40 7.92
C PRO A 132 -21.78 18.92 7.73
N MET A 133 -20.75 18.61 6.93
CA MET A 133 -20.30 17.24 6.71
C MET A 133 -19.79 16.60 8.01
N THR A 134 -18.99 17.33 8.79
CA THR A 134 -18.49 16.86 10.08
C THR A 134 -19.65 16.60 11.04
N MET A 135 -20.64 17.49 11.08
CA MET A 135 -21.80 17.32 11.96
C MET A 135 -22.62 16.07 11.60
N GLN A 136 -22.85 15.82 10.31
CA GLN A 136 -23.51 14.59 9.85
C GLN A 136 -22.74 13.33 10.27
N TYR A 137 -21.42 13.36 10.20
CA TYR A 137 -20.58 12.23 10.60
C TYR A 137 -20.60 12.01 12.11
N VAL A 138 -20.43 13.06 12.91
CA VAL A 138 -20.33 12.95 14.38
C VAL A 138 -21.67 12.58 15.02
N VAL A 139 -22.76 13.20 14.57
CA VAL A 139 -24.08 13.02 15.19
C VAL A 139 -24.80 11.80 14.61
N ASN A 140 -24.77 11.64 13.29
CA ASN A 140 -25.58 10.63 12.61
C ASN A 140 -24.79 9.43 12.10
N GLU A 141 -23.45 9.44 12.22
CA GLU A 141 -22.57 8.37 11.72
C GLU A 141 -22.78 8.08 10.23
N ARG A 142 -23.11 9.14 9.48
CA ARG A 142 -23.49 9.13 8.07
C ARG A 142 -22.83 10.29 7.33
N GLY A 143 -23.01 10.31 6.01
CA GLY A 143 -22.58 11.41 5.16
C GLY A 143 -21.17 11.21 4.58
N PRO A 144 -20.65 12.20 3.83
CA PRO A 144 -19.44 12.05 3.03
C PRO A 144 -18.13 11.80 3.79
N MET A 145 -18.10 11.77 5.12
CA MET A 145 -16.90 11.31 5.85
C MET A 145 -16.88 9.80 6.09
N THR A 146 -17.98 9.10 5.83
CA THR A 146 -18.07 7.64 5.98
C THR A 146 -17.62 6.89 4.73
N THR A 147 -17.44 7.59 3.59
CA THR A 147 -16.89 6.99 2.36
C THR A 147 -15.47 6.49 2.61
N LEU A 148 -15.08 5.49 1.84
CA LEU A 148 -13.74 4.91 1.90
C LEU A 148 -12.67 5.88 1.37
N GLY A 149 -13.08 7.01 0.76
CA GLY A 149 -12.23 8.14 0.37
C GLY A 149 -11.27 7.83 -0.78
N GLY A 150 -11.45 6.69 -1.44
CA GLY A 150 -10.57 6.19 -2.49
C GLY A 150 -11.24 5.05 -3.22
N VAL A 151 -11.30 3.85 -2.64
CA VAL A 151 -11.77 2.66 -3.35
C VAL A 151 -13.19 2.32 -2.92
N GLU A 152 -14.16 2.53 -3.81
CA GLU A 152 -15.60 2.26 -3.58
C GLU A 152 -16.08 1.01 -4.33
N GLY A 153 -15.34 0.57 -5.34
CA GLY A 153 -15.64 -0.65 -6.10
C GLY A 153 -14.40 -1.50 -6.30
N LEU A 154 -14.61 -2.82 -6.32
CA LEU A 154 -13.57 -3.81 -6.59
C LEU A 154 -14.03 -4.75 -7.68
N ALA A 155 -13.12 -5.12 -8.57
CA ALA A 155 -13.32 -6.24 -9.49
C ALA A 155 -12.06 -7.09 -9.54
N PHE A 156 -12.24 -8.39 -9.74
CA PHE A 156 -11.16 -9.35 -9.94
C PHE A 156 -11.32 -9.93 -11.33
N VAL A 157 -10.29 -9.82 -12.15
CA VAL A 157 -10.35 -10.24 -13.55
C VAL A 157 -9.13 -11.07 -13.91
N ASN A 158 -9.30 -11.83 -14.98
CA ASN A 158 -8.25 -12.56 -15.65
C ASN A 158 -7.87 -11.82 -16.93
N THR A 159 -6.62 -11.40 -17.03
CA THR A 159 -6.07 -10.96 -18.32
C THR A 159 -5.89 -12.17 -19.25
N PRO A 160 -5.72 -11.96 -20.57
CA PRO A 160 -5.38 -13.02 -21.49
C PRO A 160 -4.07 -13.76 -21.15
N LEU A 161 -3.19 -13.14 -20.36
CA LEU A 161 -1.91 -13.72 -19.91
C LEU A 161 -2.05 -14.56 -18.63
N GLY A 162 -3.16 -14.38 -17.90
CA GLY A 162 -3.40 -14.99 -16.60
C GLY A 162 -3.84 -16.45 -16.68
N ASN A 163 -3.63 -17.18 -15.58
CA ASN A 163 -4.22 -18.50 -15.41
C ASN A 163 -5.71 -18.38 -15.11
N ARG A 164 -6.58 -19.09 -15.84
CA ARG A 164 -8.04 -19.02 -15.68
C ARG A 164 -8.56 -19.43 -14.29
N SER A 165 -7.78 -20.13 -13.49
CA SER A 165 -8.20 -20.61 -12.16
C SER A 165 -8.17 -19.53 -11.06
N TYR A 166 -7.48 -18.41 -11.27
CA TYR A 166 -7.42 -17.32 -10.29
C TYR A 166 -7.15 -15.97 -10.97
N PRO A 167 -7.65 -14.85 -10.43
CA PRO A 167 -7.44 -13.53 -11.02
C PRO A 167 -5.97 -13.09 -10.89
N ASP A 168 -5.50 -12.36 -11.89
CA ASP A 168 -4.16 -11.75 -11.96
C ASP A 168 -4.22 -10.22 -11.82
N ILE A 169 -5.39 -9.61 -12.07
CA ILE A 169 -5.66 -8.19 -11.85
C ILE A 169 -6.80 -7.99 -10.85
N GLN A 170 -6.59 -7.06 -9.90
CA GLN A 170 -7.65 -6.46 -9.11
C GLN A 170 -7.83 -5.01 -9.54
N PHE A 171 -9.05 -4.63 -9.91
CA PHE A 171 -9.39 -3.23 -10.13
C PHE A 171 -9.82 -2.57 -8.84
N HIS A 172 -9.26 -1.39 -8.57
CA HIS A 172 -9.73 -0.47 -7.56
C HIS A 172 -10.43 0.69 -8.26
N MET A 173 -11.75 0.77 -8.10
CA MET A 173 -12.57 1.84 -8.65
C MET A 173 -12.74 2.95 -7.62
N ALA A 174 -12.51 4.20 -8.03
CA ALA A 174 -12.77 5.39 -7.24
C ALA A 174 -13.68 6.35 -8.00
N PRO A 175 -14.70 6.95 -7.38
CA PRO A 175 -15.42 8.08 -7.93
C PRO A 175 -14.63 9.39 -7.75
N ALA A 176 -13.29 9.34 -7.89
CA ALA A 176 -12.36 10.44 -7.73
C ALA A 176 -11.07 10.12 -8.50
N SER A 177 -10.20 11.12 -8.69
CA SER A 177 -8.83 10.90 -9.16
C SER A 177 -7.89 11.99 -8.60
N ILE A 178 -6.65 12.03 -9.09
CA ILE A 178 -5.58 12.92 -8.62
C ILE A 178 -5.97 14.41 -8.65
N ASN A 179 -6.88 14.81 -9.53
CA ASN A 179 -7.36 16.19 -9.70
C ASN A 179 -8.51 16.58 -8.74
N SER A 180 -9.09 15.62 -8.01
CA SER A 180 -10.31 15.80 -7.20
C SER A 180 -10.14 16.74 -6.00
N ASP A 181 -8.91 17.01 -5.57
CA ASP A 181 -8.59 17.87 -4.43
C ASP A 181 -7.76 19.10 -4.81
N ALA A 182 -7.70 19.41 -6.12
CA ALA A 182 -6.87 20.46 -6.69
C ALA A 182 -5.38 20.41 -6.27
N GLY A 183 -4.87 19.24 -5.85
CA GLY A 183 -3.48 19.03 -5.49
C GLY A 183 -3.16 19.34 -4.03
N ALA A 184 -4.18 19.53 -3.19
CA ALA A 184 -4.00 19.87 -1.78
C ALA A 184 -3.29 18.76 -0.98
N ARG A 185 -3.64 17.49 -1.22
CA ARG A 185 -3.19 16.32 -0.46
C ARG A 185 -2.84 15.13 -1.35
N VAL A 186 -3.71 14.71 -2.27
CA VAL A 186 -3.56 13.48 -3.08
C VAL A 186 -2.23 13.46 -3.81
N ARG A 187 -1.88 14.57 -4.46
CA ARG A 187 -0.58 14.75 -5.12
C ARG A 187 0.60 14.46 -4.19
N LYS A 188 0.56 14.97 -2.95
CA LYS A 188 1.64 14.81 -1.95
C LYS A 188 1.70 13.38 -1.42
N VAL A 189 0.53 12.78 -1.15
CA VAL A 189 0.42 11.40 -0.66
C VAL A 189 0.96 10.40 -1.68
N LEU A 190 0.71 10.64 -2.96
CA LEU A 190 1.20 9.80 -4.06
C LEU A 190 2.62 10.16 -4.52
N GLY A 191 3.27 11.15 -3.92
CA GLY A 191 4.63 11.55 -4.27
C GLY A 191 4.81 12.10 -5.69
N LEU A 192 3.76 12.67 -6.31
CA LEU A 192 3.83 13.16 -7.69
C LEU A 192 4.67 14.43 -7.79
N THR A 193 5.52 14.49 -8.82
CA THR A 193 6.34 15.67 -9.13
C THR A 193 5.47 16.87 -9.55
N ASP A 194 5.99 18.08 -9.33
CA ASP A 194 5.36 19.32 -9.81
C ASP A 194 5.06 19.28 -11.31
N GLN A 195 6.05 18.83 -12.09
CA GLN A 195 5.96 18.77 -13.53
C GLN A 195 4.83 17.85 -13.99
N LEU A 196 4.75 16.63 -13.42
CA LEU A 196 3.70 15.67 -13.77
C LEU A 196 2.32 16.21 -13.39
N TYR A 197 2.15 16.69 -12.15
CA TYR A 197 0.87 17.19 -11.69
C TYR A 197 0.39 18.41 -12.48
N ASN A 198 1.26 19.41 -12.65
CA ASN A 198 0.91 20.66 -13.33
C ASN A 198 0.61 20.45 -14.82
N THR A 199 1.28 19.48 -15.45
CA THR A 199 1.03 19.16 -16.86
C THR A 199 -0.27 18.38 -17.04
N VAL A 200 -0.49 17.33 -16.22
CA VAL A 200 -1.53 16.33 -16.50
C VAL A 200 -2.81 16.61 -15.71
N TYR A 201 -2.72 16.87 -14.42
CA TYR A 201 -3.88 16.86 -13.52
C TYR A 201 -4.40 18.25 -13.16
N LYS A 202 -3.53 19.26 -13.07
CA LYS A 202 -3.94 20.65 -12.83
C LYS A 202 -4.91 21.21 -13.89
N PRO A 203 -4.78 20.92 -15.21
CA PRO A 203 -5.74 21.40 -16.21
C PRO A 203 -7.17 20.86 -16.06
N ILE A 204 -7.33 19.77 -15.31
CA ILE A 204 -8.62 19.16 -14.99
C ILE A 204 -8.96 19.28 -13.50
N ALA A 205 -8.29 20.17 -12.76
CA ALA A 205 -8.55 20.40 -11.34
C ALA A 205 -10.05 20.64 -11.09
N ASN A 206 -10.59 19.97 -10.07
CA ASN A 206 -11.99 20.03 -9.67
C ASN A 206 -13.05 19.59 -10.71
N LYS A 207 -12.63 19.02 -11.86
CA LYS A 207 -13.57 18.39 -12.80
C LYS A 207 -14.02 17.03 -12.31
N ASP A 208 -15.21 16.63 -12.74
CA ASP A 208 -15.73 15.31 -12.44
C ASP A 208 -14.95 14.20 -13.14
N VAL A 209 -14.57 13.21 -12.33
CA VAL A 209 -13.74 12.10 -12.76
C VAL A 209 -14.06 10.83 -12.02
N TRP A 210 -13.65 9.71 -12.59
CA TRP A 210 -13.47 8.45 -11.88
C TRP A 210 -12.14 7.81 -12.28
N THR A 211 -11.64 6.88 -11.47
CA THR A 211 -10.47 6.06 -11.80
C THR A 211 -10.80 4.58 -11.65
N LEU A 212 -10.10 3.77 -12.43
CA LEU A 212 -10.11 2.33 -12.35
C LEU A 212 -8.67 1.85 -12.42
N MET A 213 -8.06 1.62 -11.27
CA MET A 213 -6.64 1.29 -11.17
C MET A 213 -6.47 -0.23 -11.24
N PRO A 214 -5.79 -0.79 -12.25
CA PRO A 214 -5.37 -2.19 -12.21
C PRO A 214 -4.23 -2.36 -11.21
N LEU A 215 -4.39 -3.30 -10.28
CA LEU A 215 -3.35 -3.77 -9.36
C LEU A 215 -2.99 -5.21 -9.73
N LEU A 216 -1.69 -5.50 -9.71
CA LEU A 216 -1.15 -6.82 -9.98
C LEU A 216 -1.24 -7.71 -8.75
N LEU A 217 -2.01 -8.79 -8.84
CA LEU A 217 -2.25 -9.72 -7.71
C LEU A 217 -1.19 -10.80 -7.59
N ARG A 218 -0.51 -11.13 -8.69
CA ARG A 218 0.43 -12.24 -8.78
C ARG A 218 1.75 -11.79 -9.38
N PRO A 219 2.45 -10.83 -8.74
CA PRO A 219 3.74 -10.38 -9.23
C PRO A 219 4.71 -11.56 -9.30
N ARG A 220 5.52 -11.61 -10.35
CA ARG A 220 6.68 -12.51 -10.45
C ARG A 220 7.92 -11.87 -9.85
N SER A 221 8.02 -10.55 -9.92
CA SER A 221 9.09 -9.79 -9.27
C SER A 221 9.17 -10.10 -7.78
N ARG A 222 10.39 -10.17 -7.24
CA ARG A 222 10.66 -10.44 -5.82
C ARG A 222 11.64 -9.43 -5.25
N GLY A 223 11.22 -8.82 -4.16
CA GLY A 223 12.01 -7.87 -3.40
C GLY A 223 12.75 -8.48 -2.22
N TRP A 224 13.35 -7.58 -1.44
CA TRP A 224 14.01 -7.90 -0.18
C TRP A 224 13.94 -6.74 0.83
N VAL A 225 14.15 -7.10 2.09
CA VAL A 225 14.37 -6.20 3.23
C VAL A 225 15.72 -6.56 3.84
N LYS A 226 16.60 -5.58 4.04
CA LYS A 226 17.94 -5.75 4.61
C LYS A 226 18.19 -4.75 5.73
N LEU A 227 19.05 -5.11 6.67
CA LEU A 227 19.59 -4.13 7.62
C LEU A 227 20.38 -3.05 6.89
N GLN A 228 20.12 -1.78 7.25
CA GLN A 228 20.98 -0.64 6.91
C GLN A 228 22.14 -0.52 7.90
N SER A 229 21.89 -0.81 9.18
CA SER A 229 22.87 -0.78 10.25
C SER A 229 22.49 -1.79 11.35
N LYS A 230 23.32 -1.89 12.40
CA LYS A 230 23.00 -2.66 13.62
C LYS A 230 22.11 -1.90 14.62
N ASN A 231 21.78 -0.63 14.35
CA ASN A 231 20.93 0.17 15.21
C ASN A 231 19.46 -0.22 14.98
N PRO A 232 18.73 -0.72 16.00
CA PRO A 232 17.32 -1.13 15.85
C PRO A 232 16.35 0.02 15.56
N PHE A 233 16.81 1.27 15.66
CA PHE A 233 16.02 2.47 15.35
C PHE A 233 16.22 2.99 13.92
N ASP A 234 17.23 2.49 13.21
CA ASP A 234 17.44 2.84 11.81
C ASP A 234 16.44 2.06 10.96
N ALA A 235 15.87 2.72 9.95
CA ALA A 235 14.98 2.04 9.01
C ALA A 235 15.76 0.98 8.22
N PRO A 236 15.16 -0.19 7.92
CA PRO A 236 15.81 -1.15 7.05
C PRO A 236 15.82 -0.64 5.61
N LEU A 237 16.76 -1.15 4.82
CA LEU A 237 16.74 -0.98 3.36
C LEU A 237 15.63 -1.87 2.79
N ILE A 238 14.73 -1.28 2.00
CA ILE A 238 13.59 -1.98 1.40
C ILE A 238 13.70 -1.81 -0.11
N ASN A 239 13.68 -2.93 -0.83
CA ASN A 239 13.59 -2.91 -2.28
C ASN A 239 12.53 -3.94 -2.69
N ALA A 240 11.36 -3.47 -3.14
CA ALA A 240 10.30 -4.34 -3.66
C ALA A 240 10.63 -4.95 -5.02
N ASN A 241 11.60 -4.36 -5.74
CA ASN A 241 12.04 -4.75 -7.06
C ASN A 241 10.91 -4.77 -8.09
N TYR A 242 10.05 -3.73 -8.06
CA TYR A 242 8.90 -3.65 -8.96
C TYR A 242 9.33 -3.72 -10.42
N PHE A 243 8.64 -4.57 -11.19
CA PHE A 243 8.80 -4.70 -12.63
C PHE A 243 10.18 -5.22 -13.07
N ASP A 244 10.84 -5.99 -12.19
CA ASP A 244 12.05 -6.74 -12.52
C ASP A 244 11.75 -7.86 -13.53
N ASP A 245 10.60 -8.53 -13.36
CA ASP A 245 10.07 -9.45 -14.37
C ASP A 245 9.16 -8.67 -15.34
N PRO A 246 9.45 -8.67 -16.66
CA PRO A 246 8.65 -7.94 -17.64
C PRO A 246 7.20 -8.43 -17.74
N PHE A 247 6.91 -9.67 -17.32
CA PHE A 247 5.54 -10.22 -17.30
C PHE A 247 4.59 -9.40 -16.43
N ASP A 248 5.11 -8.79 -15.35
CA ASP A 248 4.32 -8.00 -14.41
C ASP A 248 3.76 -6.74 -15.10
N ILE A 249 4.57 -6.09 -15.94
CA ILE A 249 4.12 -4.93 -16.74
C ILE A 249 3.18 -5.36 -17.84
N GLN A 250 3.47 -6.43 -18.56
CA GLN A 250 2.60 -6.92 -19.63
C GLN A 250 1.19 -7.20 -19.09
N THR A 251 1.09 -7.80 -17.90
CA THR A 251 -0.18 -8.05 -17.21
C THR A 251 -0.91 -6.75 -16.86
N LEU A 252 -0.20 -5.74 -16.34
CA LEU A 252 -0.80 -4.43 -16.05
C LEU A 252 -1.23 -3.66 -17.31
N VAL A 253 -0.49 -3.79 -18.42
CA VAL A 253 -0.89 -3.21 -19.73
C VAL A 253 -2.21 -3.83 -20.20
N GLU A 254 -2.39 -5.15 -20.08
CA GLU A 254 -3.68 -5.78 -20.35
C GLU A 254 -4.78 -5.29 -19.39
N GLY A 255 -4.45 -5.12 -18.10
CA GLY A 255 -5.33 -4.48 -17.12
C GLY A 255 -5.78 -3.07 -17.55
N ALA A 256 -4.86 -2.24 -18.05
CA ALA A 256 -5.17 -0.91 -18.54
C ALA A 256 -6.12 -0.96 -19.76
N LYS A 257 -5.87 -1.87 -20.71
CA LYS A 257 -6.74 -2.08 -21.88
C LYS A 257 -8.16 -2.50 -21.47
N ILE A 258 -8.28 -3.39 -20.48
CA ILE A 258 -9.58 -3.80 -19.93
C ILE A 258 -10.28 -2.59 -19.28
N ALA A 259 -9.57 -1.77 -18.50
CA ALA A 259 -10.14 -0.57 -17.90
C ALA A 259 -10.67 0.44 -18.94
N ILE A 260 -9.95 0.63 -20.06
CA ILE A 260 -10.44 1.45 -21.18
C ILE A 260 -11.74 0.87 -21.74
N LYS A 261 -11.79 -0.43 -22.04
CA LYS A 261 -13.01 -1.09 -22.56
C LYS A 261 -14.20 -0.94 -21.61
N ILE A 262 -13.98 -1.06 -20.30
CA ILE A 262 -15.02 -0.84 -19.30
C ILE A 262 -15.54 0.59 -19.38
N SER A 263 -14.65 1.58 -19.52
CA SER A 263 -15.03 2.99 -19.60
C SER A 263 -15.85 3.36 -20.83
N GLU A 264 -15.78 2.54 -21.89
CA GLU A 264 -16.49 2.71 -23.17
C GLU A 264 -17.80 1.91 -23.24
N SER A 265 -18.11 1.13 -22.20
CA SER A 265 -19.32 0.30 -22.15
C SER A 265 -20.61 1.12 -22.04
N ASP A 266 -21.75 0.49 -22.37
CA ASP A 266 -23.07 1.14 -22.34
C ASP A 266 -23.43 1.74 -20.97
N ALA A 267 -22.98 1.11 -19.89
CA ALA A 267 -23.20 1.58 -18.53
C ALA A 267 -22.56 2.96 -18.25
N PHE A 268 -21.48 3.31 -18.97
CA PHE A 268 -20.78 4.59 -18.82
C PHE A 268 -21.22 5.67 -19.81
N LYS A 269 -22.04 5.33 -20.82
CA LYS A 269 -22.58 6.30 -21.80
C LYS A 269 -23.35 7.45 -21.13
N PRO A 270 -24.24 7.23 -20.13
CA PRO A 270 -24.97 8.32 -19.47
C PRO A 270 -24.09 9.35 -18.75
N PHE A 271 -22.84 9.00 -18.46
CA PHE A 271 -21.84 9.85 -17.80
C PHE A 271 -20.90 10.55 -18.79
N ALA A 272 -20.98 10.23 -20.09
CA ALA A 272 -20.06 10.69 -21.13
C ALA A 272 -18.58 10.44 -20.75
N SER A 273 -18.33 9.24 -20.20
CA SER A 273 -17.00 8.82 -19.74
C SER A 273 -15.98 8.85 -20.88
N ARG A 274 -14.83 9.48 -20.62
CA ARG A 274 -13.74 9.58 -21.58
C ARG A 274 -12.39 9.54 -20.87
N VAL A 275 -11.47 8.74 -21.38
CA VAL A 275 -10.10 8.69 -20.84
C VAL A 275 -9.45 10.07 -20.95
N HIS A 276 -8.74 10.48 -19.90
CA HIS A 276 -7.92 11.67 -19.90
C HIS A 276 -6.70 11.48 -20.79
N ARG A 277 -6.56 12.32 -21.83
CA ARG A 277 -5.59 12.10 -22.92
C ARG A 277 -4.30 12.91 -22.84
N ILE A 278 -4.14 13.78 -21.84
CA ILE A 278 -2.88 14.50 -21.66
C ILE A 278 -1.79 13.49 -21.29
N LYS A 279 -0.83 13.30 -22.20
CA LYS A 279 0.28 12.37 -21.99
C LYS A 279 1.17 12.80 -20.84
N PHE A 280 1.69 11.81 -20.11
CA PHE A 280 2.71 12.05 -19.10
C PHE A 280 3.97 12.65 -19.74
N PRO A 281 4.67 13.60 -19.08
CA PRO A 281 5.83 14.30 -19.65
C PRO A 281 6.92 13.37 -20.20
N ASN A 282 7.24 12.29 -19.48
CA ASN A 282 8.22 11.28 -19.86
C ASN A 282 7.70 10.27 -20.94
N CYS A 283 6.41 10.26 -21.24
CA CYS A 283 5.78 9.33 -22.18
C CYS A 283 5.31 9.99 -23.49
N ARG A 284 5.66 11.26 -23.72
CA ARG A 284 5.18 12.07 -24.86
C ARG A 284 5.47 11.44 -26.23
N ASN A 285 6.61 10.77 -26.35
CA ASN A 285 7.12 10.17 -27.59
C ASN A 285 6.32 8.92 -28.02
N PHE A 286 5.52 8.32 -27.13
CA PHE A 286 4.71 7.15 -27.47
C PHE A 286 3.32 7.57 -27.94
N LYS A 287 2.76 6.85 -28.92
CA LYS A 287 1.36 7.03 -29.33
C LYS A 287 0.44 6.74 -28.13
N PHE A 288 -0.45 7.67 -27.80
CA PHE A 288 -1.39 7.47 -26.68
C PHE A 288 -2.21 6.20 -26.90
N GLY A 289 -2.40 5.41 -25.85
CA GLY A 289 -3.15 4.15 -25.91
C GLY A 289 -2.38 2.96 -26.48
N SER A 290 -1.15 3.14 -26.96
CA SER A 290 -0.28 2.02 -27.35
C SER A 290 0.30 1.30 -26.13
N ASP A 291 0.70 0.05 -26.29
CA ASP A 291 1.32 -0.76 -25.24
C ASP A 291 2.57 -0.08 -24.67
N LYS A 292 3.39 0.54 -25.53
CA LYS A 292 4.56 1.33 -25.11
C LYS A 292 4.19 2.55 -24.26
N TYR A 293 3.06 3.20 -24.56
CA TYR A 293 2.58 4.31 -23.74
C TYR A 293 2.10 3.81 -22.37
N TRP A 294 1.34 2.71 -22.33
CA TRP A 294 0.86 2.14 -21.07
C TRP A 294 1.99 1.64 -20.19
N GLU A 295 2.99 0.96 -20.75
CA GLU A 295 4.19 0.59 -20.02
C GLU A 295 4.89 1.82 -19.43
N CYS A 296 5.11 2.87 -20.23
CA CYS A 296 5.74 4.09 -19.73
C CYS A 296 4.92 4.74 -18.60
N HIS A 297 3.60 4.79 -18.72
CA HIS A 297 2.69 5.28 -17.68
C HIS A 297 2.85 4.46 -16.40
N ILE A 298 2.77 3.12 -16.49
CA ILE A 298 2.87 2.21 -15.33
C ILE A 298 4.18 2.39 -14.55
N ARG A 299 5.28 2.70 -15.25
CA ARG A 299 6.61 2.91 -14.64
C ARG A 299 6.83 4.31 -14.04
N THR A 300 5.90 5.25 -14.26
CA THR A 300 6.03 6.66 -13.82
C THR A 300 5.48 6.88 -12.41
#